data_AF-A0AA41V2F5-F1
#
_entry.id   AF-A0AA41V2F5-F1
#
_cell.length_a   1.000
_cell.length_b   1.000
_cell.length_c   1.000
_cell.angle_alpha   90.00
_cell.angle_beta   90.00
_cell.angle_gamma   90.00
#
_symmetry.space_group_name_H-M   'P 1'
#
loop_
_entity.id
_entity.type
_entity.pdbx_description
1 polymer ?
#
loop_
_entity_poly.entity_id
_entity_poly.type
_entity_poly.pdbx_seq_one_letter_code
_entity_poly.pdbx_strand_id
1 'polypeptide(L)' 'MESSVIITPEDVMESLMNDGTIDTMRLKIITQLKANEELKNNTLEMVGKSKVLNTPGAEKQTKRELFDALRQEL' A
#
# COMPACT_ATOMS: atom_id res chain seq x y z
N MET A 1 -4.56 -47.58 4.83
CA MET A 1 -4.48 -46.79 3.58
C MET A 1 -4.28 -45.36 4.03
N GLU A 2 -3.08 -44.81 3.89
CA GLU A 2 -2.86 -43.39 4.18
C GLU A 2 -3.53 -42.59 3.05
N SER A 3 -4.60 -41.90 3.39
CA SER A 3 -5.23 -40.91 2.52
C SER A 3 -4.22 -39.78 2.32
N SER A 4 -3.59 -39.70 1.16
CA SER A 4 -2.83 -38.52 0.77
C SER A 4 -3.80 -37.36 0.62
N VAL A 5 -3.85 -36.50 1.63
CA VAL A 5 -4.61 -35.25 1.56
C VAL A 5 -3.87 -34.34 0.59
N ILE A 6 -4.50 -34.03 -0.53
CA ILE A 6 -3.99 -33.03 -1.47
C ILE A 6 -4.18 -31.67 -0.79
N ILE A 7 -3.08 -31.05 -0.37
CA ILE A 7 -3.09 -29.69 0.16
C ILE A 7 -3.19 -28.72 -1.02
N THR A 8 -4.23 -27.89 -1.01
CA THR A 8 -4.44 -26.85 -2.01
C THR A 8 -3.79 -25.53 -1.59
N PRO A 9 -3.52 -24.61 -2.54
CA PRO A 9 -3.08 -23.25 -2.22
C PRO A 9 -4.03 -22.52 -1.26
N GLU A 10 -5.34 -22.77 -1.36
CA GLU A 10 -6.37 -22.20 -0.50
C GLU A 10 -6.23 -22.70 0.94
N ASP A 11 -5.97 -24.00 1.15
CA ASP A 11 -5.73 -24.57 2.48
C ASP A 11 -4.51 -23.93 3.15
N VAL A 12 -3.44 -23.69 2.37
CA VAL A 12 -2.25 -23.00 2.86
C VAL A 12 -2.57 -21.55 3.21
N MET A 13 -3.33 -20.85 2.36
CA MET A 13 -3.70 -19.45 2.61
C MET A 13 -4.57 -19.33 3.87
N GLU A 14 -5.55 -20.20 4.05
CA GLU A 14 -6.41 -20.23 5.24
C GLU A 14 -5.57 -20.46 6.50
N SER A 15 -4.65 -21.42 6.49
CA SER A 15 -3.74 -21.66 7.61
C SER A 15 -2.92 -20.42 7.97
N LEU A 16 -2.30 -19.76 6.98
CA LEU A 16 -1.46 -18.57 7.18
C LEU A 16 -2.23 -17.33 7.63
N MET A 17 -3.51 -17.23 7.27
CA MET A 17 -4.40 -16.18 7.78
C MET A 17 -4.78 -16.45 9.24
N ASN A 18 -5.06 -17.71 9.58
CA ASN A 18 -5.52 -18.11 10.92
C ASN A 18 -4.41 -18.09 11.97
N ASP A 19 -3.16 -18.35 11.59
CA ASP A 19 -2.03 -18.36 12.52
C ASP A 19 -1.35 -16.98 12.71
N GLY A 20 -1.85 -15.94 12.01
CA GLY A 20 -1.32 -14.57 12.08
C GLY A 20 -0.04 -14.33 11.28
N THR A 21 0.42 -15.29 10.48
CA THR A 21 1.61 -15.14 9.62
C THR A 21 1.38 -14.06 8.57
N ILE A 22 0.19 -13.98 7.95
CA ILE A 22 -0.14 -12.94 6.98
C ILE A 22 -0.03 -11.54 7.59
N ASP A 23 -0.54 -11.34 8.81
CA ASP A 23 -0.44 -10.05 9.49
C ASP A 23 1.00 -9.70 9.86
N THR A 24 1.77 -10.69 10.29
CA THR A 24 3.21 -10.53 10.54
C THR A 24 3.96 -10.13 9.27
N MET A 25 3.67 -10.77 8.14
CA MET A 25 4.26 -10.41 6.84
C MET A 25 3.86 -9.00 6.42
N ARG A 26 2.58 -8.64 6.56
CA ARG A 26 2.09 -7.28 6.28
C ARG A 26 2.83 -6.24 7.12
N LEU A 27 3.03 -6.51 8.42
CA LEU A 27 3.76 -5.61 9.31
C LEU A 27 5.23 -5.46 8.91
N LYS A 28 5.90 -6.56 8.54
CA LYS A 28 7.29 -6.54 8.04
C LYS A 28 7.41 -5.70 6.77
N ILE A 29 6.52 -5.90 5.80
CA ILE A 29 6.48 -5.13 4.55
C ILE A 29 6.27 -3.64 4.86
N ILE A 30 5.27 -3.28 5.69
CA ILE A 30 5.02 -1.88 6.07
C ILE A 30 6.26 -1.26 6.73
N THR A 31 6.90 -1.99 7.63
CA THR A 31 8.10 -1.52 8.35
C THR A 31 9.25 -1.26 7.37
N GLN A 32 9.50 -2.19 6.44
CA GLN A 32 10.54 -2.04 5.42
C GLN A 32 10.25 -0.87 4.47
N LEU A 33 8.99 -0.72 4.02
CA LEU A 33 8.60 0.40 3.16
C LEU A 33 8.75 1.74 3.86
N LYS A 34 8.37 1.84 5.15
CA LYS A 34 8.54 3.07 5.95
C LYS A 34 10.01 3.41 6.20
N ALA A 35 10.88 2.41 6.32
CA ALA A 35 12.31 2.60 6.52
C ALA A 35 13.07 2.88 5.22
N ASN A 36 12.45 2.69 4.06
CA ASN A 36 13.06 2.95 2.77
C ASN A 36 13.09 4.47 2.48
N GLU A 37 14.17 5.13 2.88
CA GLU A 37 14.36 6.56 2.68
C GLU A 37 14.44 6.96 1.20
N GLU A 38 14.96 6.11 0.32
CA GLU A 38 14.97 6.38 -1.13
C GLU A 38 13.54 6.46 -1.67
N LEU A 39 12.71 5.46 -1.38
CA LEU A 39 11.30 5.45 -1.78
C LEU A 39 10.55 6.65 -1.22
N LYS A 40 10.80 6.99 0.04
CA LYS A 40 10.20 8.16 0.70
C LYS A 40 10.62 9.47 0.03
N ASN A 41 11.90 9.67 -0.23
CA ASN A 41 12.42 10.87 -0.87
C ASN A 41 11.89 11.01 -2.31
N ASN A 42 11.91 9.94 -3.09
CA ASN A 42 11.35 9.92 -4.44
C ASN A 42 9.85 10.25 -4.42
N THR A 43 9.10 9.69 -3.45
CA THR A 43 7.67 9.99 -3.30
C THR A 43 7.43 11.45 -2.95
N LEU A 44 8.20 12.02 -2.02
CA LEU A 44 8.13 13.44 -1.66
C LEU A 44 8.45 14.35 -2.84
N GLU A 45 9.46 13.99 -3.63
CA GLU A 45 9.83 14.74 -4.84
C GLU A 45 8.71 14.72 -5.88
N MET A 46 8.09 13.56 -6.14
CA MET A 46 6.95 13.45 -7.05
C MET A 46 5.75 14.29 -6.57
N VAL A 47 5.41 14.19 -5.28
CA VAL A 47 4.34 14.98 -4.66
C VAL A 47 4.63 16.47 -4.76
N GLY A 48 5.88 16.88 -4.49
CA GLY A 48 6.32 18.27 -4.59
C GLY A 48 6.27 18.84 -6.01
N LYS A 49 6.26 17.99 -7.04
CA LYS A 49 6.10 18.38 -8.44
C LYS A 49 4.65 18.40 -8.94
N SER A 50 3.68 17.94 -8.14
CA SER A 50 2.26 17.90 -8.55
C SER A 50 1.73 19.30 -8.83
N LYS A 51 1.13 19.48 -10.02
CA LYS A 51 0.45 20.72 -10.38
C LYS A 51 -0.81 20.92 -9.56
N VAL A 52 -1.55 19.84 -9.30
CA VAL A 52 -2.78 19.89 -8.49
C VAL A 52 -2.47 20.42 -7.09
N LEU A 53 -1.45 19.87 -6.42
CA LEU A 53 -1.09 20.28 -5.06
C LEU A 53 -0.42 21.66 -5.01
N ASN A 54 0.29 22.06 -6.06
CA ASN A 54 0.92 23.38 -6.14
C ASN A 54 -0.02 24.49 -6.67
N THR A 55 -1.29 24.17 -6.96
CA THR A 55 -2.26 25.17 -7.43
C THR A 55 -2.71 26.06 -6.25
N PRO A 56 -2.72 27.39 -6.38
CA PRO A 56 -3.23 28.28 -5.35
C PRO A 56 -4.66 27.91 -4.94
N GLY A 57 -4.90 27.73 -3.63
CA GLY A 57 -6.21 27.33 -3.11
C GLY A 57 -6.38 25.81 -2.92
N ALA A 58 -5.39 24.99 -3.29
CA ALA A 58 -5.40 23.54 -3.01
C ALA A 58 -5.56 23.24 -1.52
N GLU A 59 -5.04 24.09 -0.63
CA GLU A 59 -5.17 23.98 0.83
C GLU A 59 -6.61 24.10 1.33
N LYS A 60 -7.53 24.64 0.51
CA LYS A 60 -8.95 24.80 0.82
C LYS A 60 -9.81 23.68 0.25
N GLN A 61 -9.26 22.84 -0.62
CA GLN A 61 -9.96 21.72 -1.21
C GLN A 61 -10.11 20.58 -0.22
N THR A 62 -11.20 19.84 -0.33
CA THR A 62 -11.40 18.62 0.46
C THR A 62 -10.43 17.53 -0.01
N LYS A 63 -10.13 16.57 0.87
CA LYS A 63 -9.32 15.40 0.52
C LYS A 63 -9.84 14.66 -0.73
N ARG A 64 -11.17 14.60 -0.90
CA ARG A 64 -11.80 13.95 -2.06
C ARG A 64 -11.53 14.71 -3.34
N GLU A 65 -11.70 16.04 -3.34
CA GLU A 65 -11.44 16.87 -4.51
C GLU A 65 -9.96 16.82 -4.92
N LEU A 66 -9.05 16.89 -3.95
CA LEU A 66 -7.62 16.74 -4.21
C LEU A 66 -7.30 15.37 -4.81
N PHE A 67 -7.90 14.31 -4.30
CA PHE A 67 -7.68 12.95 -4.79
C PHE A 67 -8.26 12.75 -6.20
N ASP A 68 -9.47 13.25 -6.45
CA ASP A 68 -10.11 13.20 -7.77
C ASP A 68 -9.28 13.99 -8.80
N ALA A 69 -8.75 15.16 -8.43
CA ALA A 69 -7.87 15.97 -9.28
C ALA A 69 -6.50 15.31 -9.51
N LEU A 70 -5.87 14.74 -8.48
CA LEU A 70 -4.60 14.00 -8.61
C LEU A 70 -4.72 12.80 -9.54
N ARG A 71 -5.88 12.11 -9.54
CA ARG A 71 -6.15 11.01 -10.48
C ARG A 71 -6.25 11.45 -11.93
N GLN A 72 -6.60 12.72 -12.20
CA GLN A 72 -6.63 13.28 -13.55
C GLN A 72 -5.24 13.76 -14.01
N GLU A 73 -4.32 13.98 -13.08
CA GLU A 73 -2.93 14.37 -13.37
C GLU A 73 -2.05 13.18 -13.80
N LEU A 74 -2.38 11.97 -13.32
CA LEU A 74 -1.70 10.69 -13.65
C LEU A 74 -2.23 10.06 -14.94
#